data_AF-A0A3M9ZLI0-F1
#
_entry.id   AF-A0A3M9ZLI0-F1
#
_cell.length_a   1.000
_cell.length_b   1.000
_cell.length_c   1.000
_cell.angle_alpha   90.00
_cell.angle_beta   90.00
_cell.angle_gamma   90.00
#
_symmetry.space_group_name_H-M   'P 1'
#
loop_
_entity.id
_entity.type
_entity.pdbx_description
1 polymer ?
#
loop_
_entity_poly.entity_id
_entity_poly.type
_entity_poly.pdbx_seq_one_letter_code
_entity_poly.pdbx_strand_id
1 'polypeptide(L)'
;MTPADAAVALAFLNIVGTALAVAGSIAGAIALVRFATTIKSARRFRAHMMEEHSQNTKSLKGTLRGCRKAIRTVIALKDREAYFRSLGALSITLQGAMSRYEAHISHDARHSVQLLSLLLLDATTVGHEESADMLKTASTHISIMLKGIRSPPMDPRPDG
;
A
#
# COMPACT_ATOMS: atom_id res chain seq x y z
N MET A 1 -46.22 -57.12 -3.42
CA MET A 1 -45.92 -55.84 -4.10
C MET A 1 -46.39 -56.00 -5.53
N THR A 2 -47.42 -55.26 -5.95
CA THR A 2 -48.00 -55.44 -7.29
C THR A 2 -47.17 -54.67 -8.32
N PRO A 3 -47.14 -55.07 -9.60
CA PRO A 3 -46.43 -54.35 -10.65
C PRO A 3 -46.91 -52.88 -10.81
N ALA A 4 -48.14 -52.57 -10.37
CA ALA A 4 -48.65 -51.20 -10.32
C ALA A 4 -47.95 -50.35 -9.25
N ASP A 5 -47.64 -50.92 -8.08
CA ASP A 5 -46.93 -50.23 -6.99
C ASP A 5 -45.48 -49.89 -7.39
N ALA A 6 -44.85 -50.77 -8.16
CA ALA A 6 -43.49 -50.56 -8.68
C ALA A 6 -43.44 -49.43 -9.74
N ALA A 7 -44.46 -49.34 -10.60
CA ALA A 7 -44.53 -48.29 -11.63
C ALA A 7 -44.77 -46.90 -11.02
N VAL A 8 -45.61 -46.80 -9.98
CA VAL A 8 -45.85 -45.56 -9.25
C VAL A 8 -44.59 -45.11 -8.51
N ALA A 9 -43.89 -46.02 -7.83
CA ALA A 9 -42.63 -45.71 -7.15
C ALA A 9 -41.55 -45.20 -8.12
N LEU A 10 -41.45 -45.77 -9.31
CA LEU A 10 -40.48 -45.35 -10.34
C LEU A 10 -40.81 -43.98 -10.93
N ALA A 11 -42.10 -43.67 -11.12
CA ALA A 11 -42.56 -42.35 -11.54
C ALA A 11 -42.26 -41.28 -10.48
N PHE A 12 -42.53 -41.57 -9.20
CA PHE A 12 -42.17 -40.68 -8.09
C PHE A 12 -40.65 -40.47 -7.99
N LEU A 13 -39.84 -41.53 -8.16
CA LEU A 13 -38.39 -41.42 -8.15
C LEU A 13 -37.87 -40.52 -9.28
N ASN A 14 -38.47 -40.61 -10.48
CA ASN A 14 -38.11 -39.77 -11.62
C ASN A 14 -38.48 -38.29 -11.39
N ILE A 15 -39.66 -38.01 -10.82
CA ILE A 15 -40.11 -36.65 -10.52
C ILE A 15 -39.25 -36.02 -9.42
N VAL A 16 -38.94 -36.77 -8.36
CA VAL A 16 -38.07 -36.31 -7.28
C VAL A 16 -36.63 -36.14 -7.77
N GLY A 17 -36.11 -37.06 -8.58
CA GLY A 17 -34.78 -36.97 -9.17
C GLY A 17 -34.59 -35.78 -10.10
N THR A 18 -35.58 -35.47 -10.95
CA THR A 18 -35.56 -34.27 -11.80
C THR A 18 -35.70 -32.99 -10.99
N ALA A 19 -36.58 -32.94 -9.99
CA ALA A 19 -36.72 -31.78 -9.12
C ALA A 19 -35.43 -31.51 -8.32
N LEU A 20 -34.75 -32.54 -7.84
CA LEU A 20 -33.49 -32.43 -7.11
C LEU A 20 -32.33 -31.97 -8.04
N ALA A 21 -32.29 -32.46 -9.28
CA ALA A 21 -31.31 -32.04 -10.28
C ALA A 21 -31.52 -30.57 -10.70
N VAL A 22 -32.77 -30.13 -10.86
CA VAL A 22 -33.12 -28.73 -11.16
C VAL A 22 -32.80 -27.82 -9.98
N ALA A 23 -33.13 -28.23 -8.75
CA ALA A 23 -32.78 -27.50 -7.54
C ALA A 23 -31.25 -27.39 -7.35
N GLY A 24 -30.52 -28.47 -7.60
CA GLY A 24 -29.04 -28.49 -7.60
C GLY A 24 -28.44 -27.58 -8.68
N SER A 25 -29.03 -27.53 -9.87
CA SER A 25 -28.60 -26.67 -10.97
C SER A 25 -28.85 -25.18 -10.67
N ILE A 26 -30.01 -24.85 -10.08
CA ILE A 26 -30.35 -23.49 -9.66
C ILE A 26 -29.43 -23.04 -8.52
N ALA A 27 -29.17 -23.90 -7.53
CA ALA A 27 -28.22 -23.62 -6.45
C ALA A 27 -26.78 -23.42 -6.98
N GLY A 28 -26.35 -24.24 -7.95
CA GLY A 28 -25.06 -24.10 -8.63
C GLY A 28 -24.94 -22.80 -9.43
N ALA A 29 -25.99 -22.39 -10.13
CA ALA A 29 -26.03 -21.13 -10.87
C ALA A 29 -26.00 -19.91 -9.93
N ILE A 30 -26.73 -19.95 -8.81
CA ILE A 30 -26.70 -18.90 -7.78
C ILE A 30 -25.32 -18.81 -7.13
N ALA A 31 -24.66 -19.94 -6.85
CA ALA A 31 -23.31 -19.98 -6.34
C ALA A 31 -22.30 -19.38 -7.33
N LEU A 32 -22.43 -19.70 -8.63
CA LEU A 32 -21.59 -19.15 -9.68
C LEU A 32 -21.79 -17.64 -9.84
N VAL A 33 -23.03 -17.14 -9.79
CA VAL A 33 -23.35 -15.71 -9.84
C VAL A 33 -22.78 -15.00 -8.62
N ARG A 34 -22.95 -15.55 -7.40
CA ARG A 34 -22.35 -14.99 -6.18
C ARG A 34 -20.83 -14.98 -6.24
N PHE A 35 -20.21 -16.05 -6.74
CA PHE A 35 -18.76 -16.14 -6.93
C PHE A 35 -18.28 -15.11 -7.96
N ALA A 36 -18.97 -14.94 -9.09
CA ALA A 36 -18.67 -13.93 -10.10
C ALA A 36 -18.83 -12.50 -9.56
N THR A 37 -19.86 -12.23 -8.75
CA THR A 37 -20.02 -10.93 -8.07
C THR A 37 -18.92 -10.67 -7.05
N THR A 38 -18.47 -11.71 -6.34
CA THR A 38 -17.37 -11.63 -5.37
C THR A 38 -16.04 -11.39 -6.07
N ILE A 39 -15.81 -12.01 -7.23
CA ILE A 39 -14.64 -11.71 -8.08
C ILE A 39 -14.72 -10.27 -8.61
N LYS A 40 -15.90 -9.81 -9.04
CA LYS A 40 -16.08 -8.45 -9.56
C LYS A 40 -15.88 -7.39 -8.46
N SER A 41 -16.38 -7.65 -7.24
CA SER A 41 -16.14 -6.77 -6.08
C SER A 41 -14.67 -6.83 -5.64
N ALA A 42 -14.04 -8.00 -5.62
CA ALA A 42 -12.62 -8.15 -5.33
C ALA A 42 -11.73 -7.43 -6.36
N ARG A 43 -12.08 -7.47 -7.65
CA ARG A 43 -11.38 -6.72 -8.71
C ARG A 43 -11.51 -5.21 -8.52
N ARG A 44 -12.72 -4.71 -8.22
CA ARG A 44 -12.94 -3.27 -7.93
C ARG A 44 -12.20 -2.82 -6.68
N PHE A 45 -12.25 -3.63 -5.62
CA PHE A 45 -11.51 -3.38 -4.39
C PHE A 45 -10.00 -3.38 -4.65
N ARG A 46 -9.50 -4.33 -5.44
CA ARG A 46 -8.09 -4.36 -5.85
C ARG A 46 -7.71 -3.11 -6.65
N ALA A 47 -8.52 -2.70 -7.62
CA ALA A 47 -8.29 -1.49 -8.40
C ALA A 47 -8.25 -0.22 -7.53
N HIS A 48 -9.18 -0.07 -6.59
CA HIS A 48 -9.14 1.02 -5.60
C HIS A 48 -7.90 0.96 -4.71
N MET A 49 -7.55 -0.21 -4.19
CA MET A 49 -6.32 -0.39 -3.39
C MET A 49 -5.07 -0.05 -4.20
N MET A 50 -5.04 -0.37 -5.51
CA MET A 50 -3.93 -0.01 -6.41
C MET A 50 -3.86 1.50 -6.65
N GLU A 51 -5.00 2.16 -6.85
CA GLU A 51 -5.09 3.61 -7.02
C GLU A 51 -4.64 4.34 -5.75
N GLU A 52 -5.16 3.93 -4.59
CA GLU A 52 -4.76 4.48 -3.29
C GLU A 52 -3.26 4.24 -3.04
N HIS A 53 -2.74 3.05 -3.32
CA HIS A 53 -1.32 2.75 -3.21
C HIS A 53 -0.47 3.63 -4.13
N SER A 54 -0.91 3.85 -5.37
CA SER A 54 -0.27 4.75 -6.34
C SER A 54 -0.26 6.20 -5.83
N GLN A 55 -1.38 6.69 -5.30
CA GLN A 55 -1.48 8.03 -4.72
C GLN A 55 -0.56 8.17 -3.50
N ASN A 56 -0.58 7.22 -2.56
CA ASN A 56 0.30 7.22 -1.39
C ASN A 56 1.78 7.18 -1.78
N THR A 57 2.12 6.38 -2.80
CA THR A 57 3.48 6.32 -3.38
C THR A 57 3.91 7.66 -3.98
N LYS A 58 3.02 8.32 -4.72
CA LYS A 58 3.27 9.67 -5.27
C LYS A 58 3.46 10.70 -4.16
N SER A 59 2.59 10.70 -3.17
CA SER A 59 2.65 11.59 -2.00
C SER A 59 3.96 11.40 -1.24
N LEU A 60 4.35 10.16 -0.93
CA LEU A 60 5.62 9.85 -0.28
C LEU A 60 6.82 10.34 -1.09
N LYS A 61 6.85 10.07 -2.41
CA LYS A 61 7.92 10.56 -3.30
C LYS A 61 7.97 12.10 -3.32
N GLY A 62 6.82 12.75 -3.35
CA GLY A 62 6.69 14.21 -3.28
C GLY A 62 7.27 14.77 -2.00
N THR A 63 6.86 14.22 -0.85
CA THR A 63 7.34 14.62 0.47
C THR A 63 8.84 14.42 0.61
N LEU A 64 9.37 13.25 0.27
CA LEU A 64 10.82 12.98 0.35
C LEU A 64 11.65 13.91 -0.56
N ARG A 65 11.17 14.19 -1.78
CA ARG A 65 11.83 15.17 -2.67
C ARG A 65 11.79 16.58 -2.07
N GLY A 66 10.66 16.96 -1.48
CA GLY A 66 10.49 18.22 -0.76
C GLY A 66 11.45 18.35 0.42
N CYS A 67 11.51 17.34 1.28
CA CYS A 67 12.43 17.29 2.41
C CYS A 67 13.89 17.35 1.95
N ARG A 68 14.27 16.63 0.89
CA ARG A 68 15.63 16.73 0.33
C ARG A 68 15.97 18.14 -0.15
N LYS A 69 15.00 18.86 -0.73
CA LYS A 69 15.18 20.26 -1.13
C LYS A 69 15.30 21.16 0.10
N ALA A 70 14.42 20.96 1.09
CA ALA A 70 14.42 21.71 2.34
C ALA A 70 15.74 21.55 3.10
N ILE A 71 16.30 20.34 3.18
CA ILE A 71 17.63 20.09 3.78
C ILE A 71 18.70 20.99 3.15
N ARG A 72 18.74 21.09 1.80
CA ARG A 72 19.72 21.96 1.12
C ARG A 72 19.53 23.42 1.49
N THR A 73 18.28 23.87 1.59
CA THR A 73 17.96 25.23 2.02
C THR A 73 18.40 25.47 3.45
N VAL A 74 18.14 24.52 4.36
CA VAL A 74 18.51 24.61 5.77
C VAL A 74 20.02 24.68 5.94
N ILE A 75 20.79 23.81 5.26
CA ILE A 75 22.26 23.84 5.28
C ILE A 75 22.82 25.20 4.81
N ALA A 76 22.15 25.86 3.86
CA ALA A 76 22.58 27.17 3.35
C ALA A 76 22.25 28.35 4.29
N LEU A 77 21.48 28.13 5.36
CA LEU A 77 21.15 29.18 6.32
C LEU A 77 22.37 29.55 7.16
N LYS A 78 22.71 30.84 7.13
CA LYS A 78 23.75 31.44 7.98
C LYS A 78 23.24 31.82 9.37
N ASP A 79 21.94 32.08 9.48
CA ASP A 79 21.31 32.40 10.75
C ASP A 79 21.08 31.12 11.56
N ARG A 80 21.69 31.05 12.74
CA ARG A 80 21.70 29.85 13.57
C ARG A 80 20.32 29.54 14.15
N GLU A 81 19.55 30.54 14.53
CA GLU A 81 18.23 30.33 15.13
C GLU A 81 17.23 29.83 14.06
N ALA A 82 17.23 30.48 12.90
CA ALA A 82 16.45 30.07 11.74
C ALA A 82 16.86 28.67 11.25
N TYR A 83 18.16 28.32 11.31
CA TYR A 83 18.67 26.99 11.02
C TYR A 83 18.01 25.94 11.93
N PHE A 84 18.15 26.07 13.25
CA PHE A 84 17.64 25.06 14.19
C PHE A 84 16.11 25.01 14.22
N ARG A 85 15.43 26.14 14.03
CA ARG A 85 13.96 26.18 13.86
C ARG A 85 13.53 25.42 12.61
N SER A 86 14.22 25.64 11.49
CA SER A 86 13.93 24.95 10.23
C SER A 86 14.28 23.46 10.29
N LEU A 87 15.36 23.10 10.99
CA LEU A 87 15.72 21.72 11.28
C LEU A 87 14.63 21.02 12.08
N GLY A 88 14.12 21.64 13.16
CA GLY A 88 13.01 21.09 13.94
C GLY A 88 11.75 20.86 13.11
N ALA A 89 11.37 21.84 12.28
CA ALA A 89 10.23 21.69 11.36
C ALA A 89 10.43 20.55 10.34
N LEU A 90 11.66 20.40 9.83
CA LEU A 90 12.02 19.33 8.91
C LEU A 90 11.95 17.95 9.57
N SER A 91 12.46 17.83 10.80
CA SER A 91 12.42 16.60 11.59
C SER A 91 10.99 16.13 11.84
N ILE A 92 10.10 17.03 12.28
CA ILE A 92 8.69 16.71 12.52
C ILE A 92 7.99 16.29 11.23
N THR A 93 8.19 17.06 10.15
CA THR A 93 7.55 16.78 8.85
C THR A 93 7.98 15.42 8.30
N LEU A 94 9.27 15.11 8.42
CA LEU A 94 9.82 13.86 7.91
C LEU A 94 9.38 12.67 8.78
N GLN A 95 9.43 12.78 10.11
CA GLN A 95 8.93 11.74 11.01
C GLN A 95 7.44 11.45 10.77
N GLY A 96 6.61 12.48 10.64
CA GLY A 96 5.19 12.32 10.31
C GLY A 96 4.96 11.62 8.97
N ALA A 97 5.75 11.96 7.95
CA ALA A 97 5.70 11.28 6.66
C ALA A 97 6.16 9.82 6.74
N MET A 98 7.21 9.53 7.51
CA MET A 98 7.71 8.17 7.68
C MET A 98 6.69 7.29 8.42
N SER A 99 6.15 7.76 9.55
CA SER A 99 5.12 7.02 10.29
C SER A 99 3.89 6.70 9.44
N ARG A 100 3.49 7.63 8.54
CA ARG A 100 2.31 7.44 7.69
C ARG A 100 2.56 6.51 6.49
N TYR A 101 3.77 6.46 5.95
CA TYR A 101 4.02 5.84 4.65
C TYR A 101 5.14 4.78 4.65
N GLU A 102 5.70 4.40 5.80
CA GLU A 102 6.75 3.40 5.93
C GLU A 102 6.41 2.06 5.25
N ALA A 103 5.13 1.66 5.27
CA ALA A 103 4.65 0.45 4.63
C ALA A 103 4.93 0.40 3.11
N HIS A 104 5.08 1.57 2.45
CA HIS A 104 5.37 1.68 1.02
C HIS A 104 6.87 1.69 0.69
N ILE A 105 7.74 1.69 1.70
CA ILE A 105 9.19 1.60 1.55
C ILE A 105 9.58 0.12 1.54
N SER A 106 10.43 -0.27 0.58
CA SER A 106 10.98 -1.64 0.50
C SER A 106 11.73 -2.00 1.78
N HIS A 107 11.73 -3.30 2.12
CA HIS A 107 12.41 -3.81 3.30
C HIS A 107 13.88 -3.34 3.38
N ASP A 108 14.61 -3.38 2.27
CA ASP A 108 16.01 -2.97 2.20
C ASP A 108 16.22 -1.47 2.49
N ALA A 109 15.23 -0.64 2.15
CA ALA A 109 15.28 0.81 2.40
C ALA A 109 14.71 1.21 3.76
N ARG A 110 14.02 0.33 4.50
CA ARG A 110 13.47 0.64 5.83
C ARG A 110 14.55 0.92 6.87
N HIS A 111 15.71 0.26 6.76
CA HIS A 111 16.84 0.57 7.63
C HIS A 111 17.26 2.05 7.53
N SER A 112 17.14 2.66 6.34
CA SER A 112 17.41 4.09 6.14
C SER A 112 16.40 5.00 6.83
N VAL A 113 15.17 4.55 7.12
CA VAL A 113 14.16 5.33 7.85
C VAL A 113 14.58 5.51 9.32
N GLN A 114 15.05 4.43 9.94
CA GLN A 114 15.52 4.44 11.32
C GLN A 114 16.78 5.29 11.48
N LEU A 115 17.78 5.08 10.60
CA LEU A 115 19.01 5.87 10.59
C LEU A 115 18.75 7.36 10.39
N LEU A 116 17.82 7.69 9.49
CA LEU A 116 17.43 9.08 9.24
C LEU A 116 16.78 9.73 10.47
N SER A 117 15.96 8.99 11.21
CA SER A 117 15.28 9.50 12.40
C SER A 117 16.28 9.80 13.52
N LEU A 118 17.27 8.91 13.71
CA LEU A 118 18.37 9.11 14.65
C LEU A 118 19.25 10.30 14.25
N LEU A 119 19.70 10.34 12.99
CA LEU A 119 20.53 11.44 12.46
C LEU A 119 19.88 12.81 12.63
N LEU A 120 18.57 12.91 12.44
CA LEU A 120 17.84 14.17 12.61
C LEU A 120 17.69 14.58 14.07
N LEU A 121 17.60 13.61 14.99
CA LEU A 121 17.60 13.87 16.43
C LEU A 121 18.99 14.36 16.86
N ASP A 122 20.04 13.64 16.47
CA ASP A 122 21.43 14.00 16.79
C ASP A 122 21.82 15.35 16.20
N ALA A 123 21.37 15.66 14.97
CA ALA A 123 21.60 16.95 14.35
C ALA A 123 21.03 18.13 15.16
N THR A 124 20.04 17.91 16.02
CA THR A 124 19.47 18.97 16.88
C THR A 124 20.25 19.20 18.17
N THR A 125 21.14 18.28 18.55
CA THR A 125 21.90 18.33 19.81
C THR A 125 23.34 18.78 19.63
N VAL A 126 23.84 18.82 18.39
CA VAL A 126 25.23 19.17 18.05
C VAL A 126 25.39 20.61 17.53
N GLY A 127 26.64 21.02 17.30
CA GLY A 127 26.99 22.32 16.71
C GLY A 127 26.50 22.49 15.27
N HIS A 128 26.46 23.74 14.77
CA HIS A 128 25.91 24.05 13.44
C HIS A 128 26.64 23.32 12.29
N GLU A 129 27.97 23.32 12.29
CA GLU A 129 28.76 22.64 11.24
C GLU A 129 28.53 21.12 11.23
N GLU A 130 28.59 20.48 12.39
CA GLU A 130 28.37 19.04 12.54
C GLU A 130 26.93 18.64 12.20
N SER A 131 25.96 19.45 12.63
CA SER A 131 24.55 19.31 12.26
C SER A 131 24.35 19.38 10.74
N ALA A 132 25.04 20.30 10.07
CA ALA A 132 24.97 20.46 8.63
C ALA A 132 25.55 19.25 7.88
N ASP A 133 26.62 18.64 8.40
CA ASP A 133 27.18 17.40 7.86
C ASP A 133 26.26 16.19 8.08
N MET A 134 25.65 16.07 9.26
CA MET A 134 24.61 15.07 9.52
C MET A 134 23.42 15.23 8.57
N LEU A 135 23.02 16.46 8.26
CA LEU A 135 21.97 16.74 7.29
C LEU A 135 22.35 16.34 5.85
N LYS A 136 23.63 16.45 5.45
CA LYS A 136 24.09 15.91 4.16
C LYS A 136 23.92 14.39 4.11
N THR A 137 24.26 13.69 5.20
CA THR A 137 24.06 12.24 5.33
C THR A 137 22.57 11.87 5.32
N ALA A 138 21.72 12.63 6.01
CA ALA A 138 20.27 12.48 5.97
C ALA A 138 19.71 12.61 4.54
N SER A 139 20.21 13.57 3.74
CA SER A 139 19.84 13.74 2.33
C SER A 139 20.22 12.51 1.47
N THR A 140 21.31 11.82 1.80
CA THR A 140 21.72 10.57 1.17
C THR A 140 20.75 9.44 1.51
N HIS A 141 20.37 9.28 2.78
CA HIS A 141 19.36 8.29 3.20
C HIS A 141 18.00 8.55 2.52
N ILE A 142 17.57 9.80 2.42
CA ILE A 142 16.37 10.17 1.64
C ILE A 142 16.48 9.72 0.18
N SER A 143 17.67 9.86 -0.42
CA SER A 143 17.89 9.42 -1.80
C SER A 143 17.87 7.90 -1.96
N ILE A 144 18.35 7.14 -0.97
CA ILE A 144 18.24 5.68 -0.92
C ILE A 144 16.77 5.28 -0.81
N MET A 145 16.02 5.89 0.10
CA MET A 145 14.59 5.63 0.26
C MET A 145 13.80 5.93 -1.01
N LEU A 146 14.08 7.05 -1.68
CA LEU A 146 13.44 7.42 -2.96
C LEU A 146 13.62 6.34 -4.04
N LYS A 147 14.79 5.68 -4.08
CA LYS A 147 15.07 4.55 -4.97
C LYS A 147 14.34 3.27 -4.51
N GLY A 148 14.22 3.09 -3.19
CA GLY A 148 13.60 1.93 -2.56
C GLY A 148 12.07 2.00 -2.40
N ILE A 149 11.39 3.02 -2.90
CA ILE A 149 9.92 3.07 -2.90
C ILE A 149 9.39 2.08 -3.92
N ARG A 150 8.63 1.07 -3.45
CA ARG A 150 8.01 0.08 -4.33
C ARG A 150 6.97 0.78 -5.20
N SER A 151 7.11 0.64 -6.51
CA SER A 151 6.03 1.03 -7.41
C SER A 151 4.97 -0.07 -7.36
N PRO A 152 3.67 0.27 -7.33
CA PRO A 152 2.64 -0.75 -7.45
C PRO A 152 2.89 -1.56 -8.74
N PRO A 153 2.68 -2.89 -8.74
CA PRO A 153 2.77 -3.66 -9.97
C PRO A 153 1.83 -3.03 -11.01
N MET A 154 2.36 -2.65 -12.17
CA MET A 154 1.49 -2.25 -13.28
C MET A 154 0.69 -3.49 -13.68
N ASP A 155 -0.64 -3.40 -13.63
CA ASP A 155 -1.47 -4.41 -14.27
C ASP A 155 -1.10 -4.42 -15.76
N PRO A 156 -0.83 -5.58 -16.38
CA PRO A 156 -0.77 -5.64 -17.82
C PRO A 156 -2.09 -5.09 -18.36
N ARG A 157 -2.00 -4.15 -19.31
CA ARG A 157 -3.19 -3.67 -20.01
C ARG A 157 -3.97 -4.90 -20.49
N PRO A 158 -5.29 -4.95 -20.32
CA PRO A 158 -6.08 -5.90 -21.08
C PRO A 158 -5.96 -5.45 -22.54
N ASP A 159 -5.01 -6.04 -23.27
CA ASP A 159 -5.02 -6.02 -24.72
C ASP A 159 -6.20 -6.91 -25.16
N GLY A 160 -7.24 -6.29 -25.75
CA GLY A 160 -8.38 -7.00 -26.36
C GLY A 160 -9.73 -6.66 -25.75
#